data_AF-A0A948Z3P2-F1
#
_entry.id   AF-A0A948Z3P2-F1
#
_cell.length_a   1.000
_cell.length_b   1.000
_cell.length_c   1.000
_cell.angle_alpha   90.00
_cell.angle_beta   90.00
_cell.angle_gamma   90.00
#
_symmetry.space_group_name_H-M   'P 1'
#
loop_
_entity.id
_entity.type
_entity.pdbx_description
1 polymer ?
#
loop_
_entity_poly.entity_id
_entity_poly.type
_entity_poly.pdbx_seq_one_letter_code
_entity_poly.pdbx_strand_id
1 'polypeptide(L)'
;MDKKSKDLMDFISGAIDHLDVSGFEALEILDVRSRLASREPLLDEQDRARLERLDRQLLQMADSLIECISEVANLAEMRRRAHILPSHWWWYLDGITSDNRKVAEG
;
A
#
# COMPACT_ATOMS: atom_id res chain seq x y z
N MET A 1 8.80 16.94 8.34
CA MET A 1 8.17 16.67 7.00
C MET A 1 8.04 17.86 6.07
N ASP A 2 8.32 17.67 4.77
CA ASP A 2 7.92 18.62 3.73
C ASP A 2 6.45 18.47 3.31
N LYS A 3 5.87 19.51 2.70
CA LYS A 3 4.45 19.56 2.34
C LYS A 3 4.01 18.38 1.45
N LYS A 4 4.80 18.00 0.45
CA LYS A 4 4.42 16.92 -0.48
C LYS A 4 4.39 15.56 0.21
N SER A 5 5.38 15.26 1.06
CA SER A 5 5.37 14.01 1.83
C SER A 5 4.18 13.95 2.78
N LYS A 6 3.84 15.10 3.39
CA LYS A 6 2.66 15.24 4.23
C LYS A 6 1.37 14.96 3.47
N ASP A 7 1.18 15.59 2.30
CA ASP A 7 -0.02 15.41 1.47
C ASP A 7 -0.19 13.94 1.04
N LEU A 8 0.90 13.24 0.70
CA LEU A 8 0.85 11.81 0.34
C LEU A 8 0.47 10.93 1.55
N MET A 9 1.03 11.20 2.74
CA MET A 9 0.66 10.47 3.96
C MET A 9 -0.78 10.75 4.40
N ASP A 10 -1.23 11.99 4.27
CA ASP A 10 -2.62 12.37 4.60
C ASP A 10 -3.62 11.70 3.63
N PHE A 11 -3.27 11.59 2.34
CA PHE A 11 -4.07 10.83 1.38
C PHE A 11 -4.19 9.35 1.77
N ILE A 12 -3.06 8.68 2.04
CA ILE A 12 -3.05 7.26 2.44
C ILE A 12 -3.87 7.07 3.73
N SER A 13 -3.68 7.95 4.72
CA SER A 13 -4.43 7.89 5.98
C SER A 13 -5.92 8.01 5.74
N GLY A 14 -6.37 8.99 4.94
CA GLY A 14 -7.78 9.17 4.63
C GLY A 14 -8.36 7.95 3.92
N ALA A 15 -7.65 7.41 2.94
CA ALA A 15 -8.11 6.21 2.23
C ALA A 15 -8.19 4.97 3.14
N ILE A 16 -7.29 4.83 4.11
CA ILE A 16 -7.31 3.76 5.12
C ILE A 16 -8.50 3.89 6.08
N ASP A 17 -8.84 5.11 6.49
CA ASP A 17 -9.99 5.37 7.37
C ASP A 17 -11.34 5.07 6.67
N HIS A 18 -11.37 5.00 5.34
CA HIS A 18 -12.55 4.66 4.54
C HIS A 18 -12.47 3.20 4.04
N LEU A 19 -13.11 2.26 4.74
CA LEU A 19 -13.09 0.83 4.39
C LEU A 19 -13.83 0.45 3.09
N ASP A 20 -14.45 1.41 2.40
CA ASP A 20 -15.26 1.23 1.18
C ASP A 20 -14.54 1.84 -0.04
N VAL A 21 -13.24 1.59 -0.18
CA VAL A 21 -12.47 2.08 -1.33
C VAL A 21 -12.76 1.24 -2.56
N SER A 22 -13.05 1.88 -3.68
CA SER A 22 -13.18 1.19 -4.97
C SER A 22 -11.84 0.59 -5.42
N GLY A 23 -11.88 -0.38 -6.35
CA GLY A 23 -10.66 -0.97 -6.91
C GLY A 23 -9.69 0.05 -7.52
N PHE A 24 -10.19 1.16 -8.07
CA PHE A 24 -9.36 2.26 -8.58
C PHE A 24 -8.70 3.05 -7.47
N GLU A 25 -9.41 3.35 -6.39
CA GLU A 25 -8.84 4.02 -5.22
C GLU A 25 -7.80 3.13 -4.54
N ALA A 26 -8.05 1.83 -4.43
CA ALA A 26 -7.08 0.87 -3.91
C ALA A 26 -5.78 0.88 -4.74
N LEU A 27 -5.87 0.95 -6.08
CA LEU A 27 -4.69 1.13 -6.94
C LEU A 27 -4.00 2.49 -6.72
N GLU A 28 -4.77 3.56 -6.52
CA GLU A 28 -4.22 4.89 -6.25
C GLU A 28 -3.43 4.92 -4.94
N ILE A 29 -3.88 4.21 -3.89
CA ILE A 29 -3.13 4.06 -2.64
C ILE A 29 -1.74 3.44 -2.92
N LEU A 30 -1.67 2.40 -3.75
CA LEU A 30 -0.39 1.74 -4.09
C LEU A 30 0.54 2.66 -4.90
N ASP A 31 0.00 3.48 -5.79
CA ASP A 31 0.76 4.48 -6.53
C ASP A 31 1.27 5.60 -5.61
N VAL A 32 0.40 6.16 -4.77
CA VAL A 32 0.75 7.19 -3.80
C VAL A 32 1.84 6.70 -2.84
N ARG A 33 1.78 5.44 -2.39
CA ARG A 33 2.83 4.82 -1.57
C ARG A 33 4.15 4.67 -2.33
N SER A 34 4.12 4.35 -3.62
CA SER A 34 5.31 4.37 -4.50
C SER A 34 5.92 5.75 -4.65
N ARG A 35 5.09 6.79 -4.75
CA ARG A 35 5.56 8.19 -4.81
C ARG A 35 6.17 8.62 -3.48
N LEU A 36 5.63 8.14 -2.36
CA LEU A 36 6.17 8.40 -1.03
C LEU A 36 7.52 7.68 -0.80
N ALA A 37 7.71 6.49 -1.37
CA ALA A 37 8.96 5.73 -1.27
C ALA A 37 10.19 6.54 -1.75
N SER A 38 10.06 7.24 -2.87
CA SER A 38 11.10 8.14 -3.40
C SER A 38 11.42 9.33 -2.48
N ARG A 39 10.58 9.57 -1.48
CA ARG A 39 10.71 10.69 -0.51
C ARG A 39 11.09 10.20 0.89
N GLU A 40 11.08 8.90 1.15
CA GLU A 40 11.51 8.31 2.43
C GLU A 40 12.88 8.79 2.92
N PRO A 41 13.89 9.01 2.04
CA PRO A 41 15.18 9.56 2.48
C PRO A 41 15.09 10.96 3.10
N LEU A 42 14.01 11.71 2.83
CA LEU A 42 13.78 13.06 3.35
C LEU A 42 12.98 13.07 4.65
N LEU A 43 12.47 11.92 5.09
CA LEU A 43 11.67 11.81 6.31
C LEU A 43 12.58 11.79 7.54
N ASP A 44 12.21 12.59 8.53
CA ASP A 44 12.79 12.53 9.87
C ASP A 44 12.24 11.30 10.64
N GLU A 45 12.72 11.10 11.86
CA GLU A 45 12.35 9.94 12.68
C GLU A 45 10.85 9.92 13.02
N GLN A 46 10.23 11.08 13.26
CA GLN A 46 8.80 11.16 13.57
C GLN A 46 7.96 10.83 12.33
N ASP A 47 8.38 11.32 11.17
CA ASP A 47 7.73 11.05 9.89
C ASP A 47 7.85 9.57 9.48
N ARG A 48 9.00 8.94 9.73
CA ARG A 48 9.18 7.50 9.51
C ARG A 48 8.28 6.68 10.43
N ALA A 49 8.21 7.03 11.71
CA ALA A 49 7.30 6.37 12.65
C ALA A 49 5.82 6.56 12.26
N ARG A 50 5.46 7.67 11.61
CA ARG A 50 4.14 7.86 11.00
C ARG A 50 3.92 6.93 9.81
N LEU A 51 4.88 6.86 8.88
CA LEU A 51 4.81 5.97 7.73
C LEU A 51 4.68 4.50 8.13
N GLU A 52 5.47 4.05 9.11
CA GLU A 52 5.39 2.68 9.64
C GLU A 52 4.02 2.33 10.26
N ARG A 53 3.30 3.32 10.80
CA ARG A 53 1.93 3.11 11.28
C ARG A 53 0.96 2.95 10.11
N LEU A 54 1.07 3.79 9.10
CA LEU A 54 0.26 3.70 7.88
C LEU A 54 0.51 2.37 7.16
N ASP A 55 1.78 1.95 7.04
CA ASP A 55 2.16 0.67 6.42
C ASP A 55 1.56 -0.53 7.17
N ARG A 56 1.52 -0.48 8.51
CA ARG A 56 0.84 -1.50 9.33
C ARG A 56 -0.67 -1.53 9.10
N GLN A 57 -1.32 -0.38 8.99
CA GLN A 57 -2.75 -0.31 8.69
C GLN A 57 -3.04 -0.81 7.27
N LEU A 58 -2.19 -0.48 6.29
CA LEU A 58 -2.28 -0.99 4.93
C LEU A 58 -2.22 -2.53 4.90
N LEU A 59 -1.30 -3.13 5.69
CA LEU A 59 -1.20 -4.59 5.82
C LEU A 59 -2.46 -5.20 6.45
N GLN A 60 -3.07 -4.55 7.43
CA GLN A 60 -4.31 -5.02 8.05
C GLN A 60 -5.50 -5.01 7.06
N MET A 61 -5.47 -4.10 6.09
CA MET A 61 -6.49 -3.98 5.04
C MET A 61 -6.13 -4.71 3.75
N ALA A 62 -5.01 -5.45 3.74
CA ALA A 62 -4.45 -6.01 2.52
C ALA A 62 -5.45 -6.93 1.78
N ASP A 63 -6.15 -7.82 2.49
CA ASP A 63 -7.16 -8.70 1.89
C ASP A 63 -8.28 -7.90 1.19
N SER A 64 -8.81 -6.87 1.84
CA SER A 64 -9.85 -6.00 1.25
C SER A 64 -9.33 -5.24 0.03
N LEU A 65 -8.11 -4.67 0.12
CA LEU A 65 -7.50 -3.98 -1.02
C LEU A 65 -7.31 -4.91 -2.21
N ILE A 66 -6.85 -6.14 -1.99
CA ILE A 66 -6.66 -7.12 -3.06
C ILE A 66 -8.00 -7.51 -3.69
N GLU A 67 -9.04 -7.70 -2.88
CA GLU A 67 -10.39 -8.00 -3.37
C GLU A 67 -10.88 -6.89 -4.30
N CYS A 68 -10.87 -5.63 -3.84
CA CYS A 68 -11.27 -4.47 -4.63
C CYS A 68 -10.42 -4.31 -5.90
N ILE A 69 -9.10 -4.45 -5.80
CA ILE A 69 -8.21 -4.34 -6.98
C ILE A 69 -8.54 -5.44 -8.00
N SER A 70 -8.82 -6.66 -7.54
CA SER A 70 -9.10 -7.81 -8.42
C SER A 70 -10.38 -7.63 -9.24
N GLU A 71 -11.30 -6.77 -8.82
CA GLU A 71 -12.49 -6.42 -9.60
C GLU A 71 -12.17 -5.59 -10.85
N VAL A 72 -11.08 -4.81 -10.83
CA VAL A 72 -10.74 -3.86 -11.90
C VAL A 72 -9.43 -4.18 -12.61
N ALA A 73 -8.52 -4.94 -11.99
CA ALA A 73 -7.20 -5.22 -12.53
C ALA A 73 -6.54 -6.47 -11.93
N ASN A 74 -5.54 -7.00 -12.64
CA ASN A 74 -4.67 -8.06 -12.11
C ASN A 74 -3.38 -7.44 -11.54
N LEU A 75 -3.27 -7.41 -10.20
CA LEU A 75 -2.15 -6.78 -9.50
C LEU A 75 -0.78 -7.36 -9.91
N ALA A 76 -0.68 -8.68 -10.05
CA ALA A 76 0.56 -9.36 -10.45
C ALA A 76 0.96 -9.05 -11.90
N GLU A 77 0.00 -8.85 -12.80
CA GLU A 77 0.28 -8.40 -14.17
C GLU A 77 0.74 -6.93 -14.20
N MET A 78 0.05 -6.04 -13.49
CA MET A 78 0.44 -4.63 -13.39
C MET A 78 1.87 -4.48 -12.86
N ARG A 79 2.18 -5.22 -11.79
CA ARG A 79 3.52 -5.28 -11.19
C ARG A 79 4.59 -5.67 -12.19
N ARG A 80 4.34 -6.71 -13.00
CA ARG A 80 5.27 -7.18 -14.04
C ARG A 80 5.46 -6.15 -15.14
N ARG A 81 4.37 -5.56 -15.64
CA ARG A 81 4.42 -4.55 -16.71
C ARG A 81 5.16 -3.28 -16.27
N ALA A 82 4.99 -2.87 -15.02
CA ALA A 82 5.63 -1.68 -14.47
C ALA A 82 7.03 -1.94 -13.88
N HIS A 83 7.56 -3.16 -13.98
CA HIS A 83 8.86 -3.56 -13.44
C HIS A 83 9.08 -3.17 -11.97
N ILE A 84 8.03 -3.33 -11.15
CA ILE A 84 8.04 -2.89 -9.76
C ILE A 84 9.05 -3.73 -8.94
N LEU A 85 9.97 -3.03 -8.28
CA LEU A 85 11.00 -3.65 -7.45
C LEU A 85 10.40 -4.26 -6.17
N PRO A 86 11.00 -5.33 -5.61
CA PRO A 86 10.55 -5.93 -4.34
C PRO A 86 10.55 -4.97 -3.15
N SER A 87 11.34 -3.89 -3.20
CA SER A 87 11.32 -2.81 -2.18
C SER A 87 9.96 -2.11 -2.10
N HIS A 88 9.14 -2.18 -3.15
CA HIS A 88 7.77 -1.69 -3.16
C HIS A 88 6.81 -2.81 -2.76
N TRP A 89 6.98 -3.31 -1.54
CA TRP A 89 6.29 -4.51 -1.03
C TRP A 89 4.76 -4.42 -1.10
N TRP A 90 4.18 -3.21 -1.07
CA TRP A 90 2.74 -2.98 -1.20
C TRP A 90 2.17 -3.38 -2.58
N TRP A 91 3.00 -3.61 -3.61
CA TRP A 91 2.55 -4.22 -4.88
C TRP A 91 2.56 -5.76 -4.83
N TYR A 92 3.04 -6.33 -3.74
CA TYR A 92 3.13 -7.76 -3.50
C TYR A 92 2.13 -8.21 -2.42
N LEU A 93 1.12 -7.39 -2.11
CA LEU A 93 0.08 -7.73 -1.13
C LEU A 93 -0.57 -9.08 -1.45
N ASP A 94 -0.78 -9.41 -2.73
CA ASP A 94 -1.32 -10.73 -3.16
C ASP A 94 -0.46 -11.91 -2.69
N GLY A 95 0.86 -11.75 -2.67
CA GLY A 95 1.79 -12.77 -2.19
C GLY A 95 1.85 -12.85 -0.67
N ILE A 96 1.74 -11.70 0.01
CA ILE A 96 1.82 -11.61 1.47
C ILE A 96 0.55 -12.19 2.12
N THR A 97 -0.64 -11.88 1.60
CA THR A 97 -1.90 -12.41 2.16
C THR A 97 -2.11 -13.89 1.86
N SER A 98 -1.60 -14.38 0.71
CA SER A 98 -1.64 -15.80 0.36
C SER A 98 -0.83 -16.68 1.30
N ASP A 99 0.27 -16.15 1.88
CA ASP A 99 1.07 -16.85 2.89
C ASP A 99 0.36 -16.88 4.25
N ASN A 100 -0.30 -15.78 4.63
CA ASN A 100 -1.01 -15.65 5.90
C ASN A 100 -2.21 -16.62 6.03
N ARG A 101 -2.84 -17.04 4.92
CA ARG A 101 -3.90 -18.06 4.92
C ARG A 101 -3.38 -19.46 5.22
N LYS A 102 -2.13 -19.79 4.85
CA LYS A 102 -1.54 -21.11 5.09
C LYS A 102 -1.15 -21.34 6.55
N VAL A 103 -0.84 -20.28 7.29
CA VAL A 103 -0.46 -20.36 8.72
C VAL A 103 -1.67 -20.50 9.65
N ALA A 104 -2.86 -20.10 9.21
CA ALA A 104 -4.11 -20.22 9.98
C ALA A 104 -4.77 -21.61 9.89
N GLU A 105 -4.31 -22.47 8.98
CA GLU A 105 -4.81 -23.84 8.78
C GLU A 105 -3.80 -24.93 9.22
N GLY A 106 -2.79 -24.57 10.03
CA GLY A 106 -1.70 -25.47 10.48
C GLY A 106 -1.72 -25.80 11.97
#